data_AF-A0A3M6YQR2-F1
#
_entry.id   AF-A0A3M6YQR2-F1
#
_cell.length_a   1.000
_cell.length_b   1.000
_cell.length_c   1.000
_cell.angle_alpha   90.00
_cell.angle_beta   90.00
_cell.angle_gamma   90.00
#
_symmetry.space_group_name_H-M   'P 1'
#
loop_
_entity.id
_entity.type
_entity.pdbx_description
1 polymer ?
#
loop_
_entity_poly.entity_id
_entity_poly.type
_entity_poly.pdbx_seq_one_letter_code
_entity_poly.pdbx_strand_id
1 'polypeptide(L)'
;ILDTNHLLHFHLLQLQLIEIIRDILTRSNGNPASTDFLPAIEFATNQLSPRAPTDPVYQQALERTMALMIFPSDKMAPEFKELLDVKLRENIASEVNKAILESRGERSEAKIRQLVRARTWAETEARSAKVDMPPELPIGLEAEGGAHNGGAPSDGDAMVS
;
A
#
# COMPACT_ATOMS: atom_id res chain seq x y z
N ILE A 1 -16.17 0.67 11.52
CA ILE A 1 -15.16 0.19 10.54
C ILE A 1 -14.92 -1.30 10.74
N LEU A 2 -14.38 -1.73 11.90
CA LEU A 2 -14.12 -3.15 12.20
C LEU A 2 -15.40 -4.00 12.39
N ASP A 3 -16.47 -3.40 12.87
CA ASP A 3 -17.80 -4.05 12.94
C ASP A 3 -18.54 -4.05 11.60
N THR A 4 -18.10 -3.22 10.66
CA THR A 4 -18.77 -2.98 9.37
C THR A 4 -18.17 -3.84 8.24
N ASN A 5 -16.91 -4.26 8.39
CA ASN A 5 -16.20 -5.12 7.44
C ASN A 5 -15.47 -6.24 8.18
N HIS A 6 -16.19 -7.35 8.42
CA HIS A 6 -15.67 -8.52 9.12
C HIS A 6 -14.49 -9.18 8.41
N LEU A 7 -14.44 -9.09 7.08
CA LEU A 7 -13.35 -9.64 6.27
C LEU A 7 -12.03 -8.87 6.52
N LEU A 8 -12.07 -7.55 6.48
CA LEU A 8 -10.90 -6.72 6.79
C LEU A 8 -10.40 -6.95 8.22
N HIS A 9 -11.33 -7.07 9.16
CA HIS A 9 -10.97 -7.35 10.54
C HIS A 9 -10.30 -8.73 10.69
N PHE A 10 -10.75 -9.74 9.94
CA PHE A 10 -10.08 -11.03 9.90
C PHE A 10 -8.68 -10.93 9.28
N HIS A 11 -8.50 -10.25 8.14
CA HIS A 11 -7.18 -10.03 7.53
C HIS A 11 -6.20 -9.36 8.49
N LEU A 12 -6.66 -8.39 9.29
CA LEU A 12 -5.84 -7.74 10.32
C LEU A 12 -5.41 -8.71 11.44
N LEU A 13 -6.33 -9.55 11.92
CA LEU A 13 -6.01 -10.56 12.94
C LEU A 13 -5.05 -11.62 12.38
N GLN A 14 -5.23 -12.03 11.13
CA GLN A 14 -4.31 -12.95 10.46
C GLN A 14 -2.92 -12.34 10.32
N LEU A 15 -2.82 -11.07 9.90
CA LEU A 15 -1.54 -10.36 9.83
C LEU A 15 -0.87 -10.29 11.20
N GLN A 16 -1.63 -10.00 12.25
CA GLN A 16 -1.08 -9.98 13.62
C GLN A 16 -0.51 -11.35 14.01
N LEU A 17 -1.20 -12.45 13.70
CA LEU A 17 -0.69 -13.79 13.95
C LEU A 17 0.60 -14.07 13.17
N ILE A 18 0.68 -13.66 11.91
CA ILE A 18 1.88 -13.78 11.08
C ILE A 18 3.05 -12.99 11.68
N GLU A 19 2.81 -11.76 12.17
CA GLU A 19 3.86 -10.95 12.80
C GLU A 19 4.36 -11.58 14.12
N ILE A 20 3.47 -12.18 14.93
CA ILE A 20 3.87 -12.92 16.13
C ILE A 20 4.78 -14.10 15.75
N ILE A 21 4.38 -14.89 14.73
CA ILE A 21 5.18 -16.02 14.24
C ILE A 21 6.53 -15.53 13.70
N ARG A 22 6.55 -14.43 12.95
CA ARG A 22 7.79 -13.83 12.43
C ARG A 22 8.73 -13.42 13.57
N ASP A 23 8.23 -12.77 14.60
CA ASP A 23 9.03 -12.37 15.77
C ASP A 23 9.64 -13.58 16.51
N ILE A 24 8.89 -14.68 16.62
CA ILE A 24 9.40 -15.92 17.21
C ILE A 24 10.51 -16.54 16.34
N LEU A 25 10.33 -16.54 15.02
CA LEU A 25 11.31 -17.07 14.07
C LEU A 25 12.59 -16.23 14.05
N THR A 26 12.49 -14.90 14.13
CA THR A 26 13.67 -14.01 14.17
C THR A 26 14.41 -14.12 15.49
N ARG A 27 13.72 -14.21 16.63
CA ARG A 27 14.35 -14.36 17.96
C ARG A 27 15.08 -15.70 18.13
N SER A 28 14.61 -16.76 17.49
CA SER A 28 15.21 -18.10 17.60
C SER A 28 16.19 -18.45 16.47
N ASN A 29 16.60 -17.47 15.65
CA ASN A 29 17.45 -17.68 14.48
C ASN A 29 16.95 -18.81 13.54
N GLY A 30 15.63 -18.92 13.37
CA GLY A 30 15.00 -19.91 12.49
C GLY A 30 14.84 -21.32 13.08
N ASN A 31 15.19 -21.54 14.36
CA ASN A 31 14.99 -22.81 15.04
C ASN A 31 14.24 -22.64 16.39
N PRO A 32 12.94 -22.30 16.36
CA PRO A 32 12.15 -22.11 17.56
C PRO A 32 11.84 -23.44 18.26
N ALA A 33 11.83 -23.40 19.59
CA ALA A 33 11.29 -24.52 20.36
C ALA A 33 9.76 -24.51 20.27
N SER A 34 9.12 -25.68 20.37
CA SER A 34 7.65 -25.78 20.33
C SER A 34 6.95 -24.95 21.41
N THR A 35 7.64 -24.63 22.51
CA THR A 35 7.16 -23.77 23.59
C THR A 35 7.06 -22.30 23.20
N ASP A 36 7.83 -21.85 22.21
CA ASP A 36 7.90 -20.44 21.84
C ASP A 36 6.67 -19.99 21.05
N PHE A 37 5.92 -20.95 20.48
CA PHE A 37 4.68 -20.70 19.73
C PHE A 37 3.43 -20.61 20.61
N LEU A 38 3.53 -20.87 21.91
CA LEU A 38 2.41 -20.75 22.84
C LEU A 38 1.62 -19.42 22.70
N PRO A 39 2.25 -18.24 22.66
CA PRO A 39 1.54 -16.96 22.48
C PRO A 39 0.81 -16.86 21.13
N ALA A 40 1.36 -17.44 20.06
CA ALA A 40 0.72 -17.46 18.74
C ALA A 40 -0.53 -18.35 18.76
N ILE A 41 -0.45 -19.51 19.42
CA ILE A 41 -1.55 -20.45 19.59
C ILE A 41 -2.67 -19.84 20.43
N GLU A 42 -2.34 -19.25 21.59
CA GLU A 42 -3.33 -18.58 22.44
C GLU A 42 -4.06 -17.45 21.70
N PHE A 43 -3.31 -16.65 20.93
CA PHE A 43 -3.90 -15.61 20.10
C PHE A 43 -4.85 -16.18 19.04
N ALA A 44 -4.43 -17.22 18.31
CA ALA A 44 -5.26 -17.89 17.31
C ALA A 44 -6.54 -18.47 17.92
N THR A 45 -6.45 -19.14 19.09
CA THR A 45 -7.60 -19.69 19.79
C THR A 45 -8.58 -18.63 20.26
N ASN A 46 -8.08 -17.53 20.85
CA ASN A 46 -8.95 -16.50 21.41
C ASN A 46 -9.62 -15.62 20.34
N GLN A 47 -8.87 -15.24 19.29
CA GLN A 47 -9.30 -14.21 18.34
C GLN A 47 -9.77 -14.77 16.99
N LEU A 48 -9.14 -15.85 16.49
CA LEU A 48 -9.45 -16.40 15.16
C LEU A 48 -10.42 -17.59 15.24
N SER A 49 -10.36 -18.41 16.30
CA SER A 49 -11.22 -19.60 16.44
C SER A 49 -12.73 -19.33 16.38
N PRO A 50 -13.27 -18.25 16.98
CA PRO A 50 -14.70 -17.93 16.87
C PRO A 50 -15.15 -17.52 15.46
N ARG A 51 -14.20 -17.15 14.58
CA ARG A 51 -14.46 -16.61 13.24
C ARG A 51 -14.03 -17.55 12.11
N ALA A 52 -13.18 -18.53 12.38
CA ALA A 52 -12.74 -19.52 11.40
C ALA A 52 -13.88 -20.35 10.74
N PRO A 53 -14.96 -20.76 11.44
CA PRO A 53 -15.98 -21.62 10.83
C PRO A 53 -17.03 -20.87 9.99
N THR A 54 -16.95 -19.54 9.86
CA THR A 54 -17.98 -18.77 9.14
C THR A 54 -17.78 -18.76 7.62
N ASP A 55 -16.55 -18.95 7.13
CA ASP A 55 -16.23 -18.97 5.70
C ASP A 55 -15.03 -19.90 5.42
N PRO A 56 -15.08 -20.77 4.39
CA PRO A 56 -13.94 -21.60 3.99
C PRO A 56 -12.66 -20.79 3.67
N VAL A 57 -12.79 -19.53 3.24
CA VAL A 57 -11.63 -18.65 2.99
C VAL A 57 -10.86 -18.39 4.28
N TYR A 58 -11.55 -18.15 5.40
CA TYR A 58 -10.93 -17.93 6.70
C TYR A 58 -10.25 -19.18 7.23
N GLN A 59 -10.87 -20.34 7.03
CA GLN A 59 -10.29 -21.62 7.42
C GLN A 59 -8.99 -21.88 6.66
N GLN A 60 -8.99 -21.76 5.33
CA GLN A 60 -7.79 -21.99 4.53
C GLN A 60 -6.67 -20.99 4.87
N ALA A 61 -7.03 -19.74 5.12
CA ALA A 61 -6.11 -18.69 5.55
C ALA A 61 -5.47 -19.03 6.91
N LEU A 62 -6.26 -19.49 7.88
CA LEU A 62 -5.78 -19.92 9.19
C LEU A 62 -4.88 -21.16 9.10
N GLU A 63 -5.30 -22.19 8.35
CA GLU A 63 -4.52 -23.41 8.15
C GLU A 63 -3.14 -23.11 7.57
N ARG A 64 -3.07 -22.23 6.55
CA ARG A 64 -1.81 -21.77 5.97
C ARG A 64 -0.93 -21.03 6.97
N THR A 65 -1.51 -20.15 7.78
CA THR A 65 -0.75 -19.41 8.81
C THR A 65 -0.26 -20.34 9.92
N MET A 66 -1.06 -21.32 10.34
CA MET A 66 -0.66 -22.31 11.35
C MET A 66 0.43 -23.26 10.83
N ALA A 67 0.40 -23.58 9.53
CA ALA A 67 1.46 -24.36 8.89
C ALA A 67 2.84 -23.71 8.99
N LEU A 68 2.91 -22.36 9.05
CA LEU A 68 4.18 -21.63 9.24
C LEU A 68 4.91 -22.01 10.54
N MET A 69 4.18 -22.46 11.57
CA MET A 69 4.78 -22.90 12.83
C MET A 69 5.35 -24.32 12.78
N ILE A 70 4.88 -25.13 11.83
CA ILE A 70 5.28 -26.55 11.69
C ILE A 70 6.50 -26.67 10.76
N PHE A 71 6.56 -25.85 9.72
CA PHE A 71 7.63 -25.91 8.72
C PHE A 71 8.84 -25.05 9.13
N PRO A 72 10.03 -25.64 9.31
CA PRO A 72 11.24 -24.86 9.56
C PRO A 72 11.58 -24.00 8.32
N SER A 73 12.22 -22.85 8.55
CA SER A 73 12.53 -21.85 7.51
C SER A 73 13.25 -22.43 6.28
N ASP A 74 14.05 -23.47 6.49
CA ASP A 74 14.86 -24.11 5.45
C ASP A 74 14.06 -25.05 4.54
N LYS A 75 12.93 -25.59 5.04
CA LYS A 75 12.06 -26.52 4.29
C LYS A 75 10.71 -25.89 3.91
N MET A 76 10.57 -24.59 4.12
CA MET A 76 9.35 -23.86 3.84
C MET A 76 9.17 -23.68 2.32
N ALA A 77 8.05 -24.15 1.78
CA ALA A 77 7.69 -23.95 0.38
C ALA A 77 7.57 -22.44 0.05
N PRO A 78 7.84 -22.01 -1.20
CA PRO A 78 7.87 -20.60 -1.57
C PRO A 78 6.54 -19.86 -1.30
N GLU A 79 5.41 -20.56 -1.41
CA GLU A 79 4.07 -20.06 -1.08
C GLU A 79 3.91 -19.64 0.39
N PHE A 80 4.59 -20.31 1.31
CA PHE A 80 4.58 -19.97 2.73
C PHE A 80 5.58 -18.86 3.06
N LYS A 81 6.66 -18.73 2.28
CA LYS A 81 7.60 -17.62 2.40
C LYS A 81 6.97 -16.29 1.97
N GLU A 82 6.05 -16.32 1.00
CA GLU A 82 5.29 -15.14 0.60
C GLU A 82 4.43 -14.57 1.74
N LEU A 83 3.86 -15.44 2.59
CA LEU A 83 3.11 -15.01 3.78
C LEU A 83 4.01 -14.28 4.79
N LEU A 84 5.32 -14.52 4.77
CA LEU A 84 6.31 -13.83 5.59
C LEU A 84 6.91 -12.60 4.89
N ASP A 85 6.51 -12.25 3.67
CA ASP A 85 6.99 -11.07 2.96
C ASP A 85 6.38 -9.77 3.53
N VAL A 86 7.11 -8.67 3.42
CA VAL A 86 6.66 -7.32 3.77
C VAL A 86 5.50 -6.88 2.88
N LYS A 87 5.43 -7.38 1.64
CA LYS A 87 4.35 -7.06 0.69
C LYS A 87 2.95 -7.34 1.22
N LEU A 88 2.78 -8.42 1.99
CA LEU A 88 1.49 -8.75 2.61
C LEU A 88 1.03 -7.63 3.55
N ARG A 89 1.96 -7.06 4.33
CA ARG A 89 1.71 -5.93 5.24
C ARG A 89 1.34 -4.66 4.47
N GLU A 90 2.01 -4.39 3.35
CA GLU A 90 1.70 -3.24 2.49
C GLU A 90 0.31 -3.35 1.87
N ASN A 91 -0.06 -4.53 1.36
CA ASN A 91 -1.36 -4.78 0.77
C ASN A 91 -2.49 -4.60 1.79
N ILE A 92 -2.37 -5.21 2.97
CA ILE A 92 -3.37 -5.07 4.03
C ILE A 92 -3.44 -3.62 4.52
N ALA A 93 -2.31 -2.92 4.64
CA ALA A 93 -2.32 -1.49 4.98
C ALA A 93 -3.08 -0.65 3.94
N SER A 94 -2.92 -0.95 2.65
CA SER A 94 -3.70 -0.31 1.58
C SER A 94 -5.19 -0.61 1.69
N GLU A 95 -5.58 -1.86 1.95
CA GLU A 95 -6.99 -2.25 2.17
C GLU A 95 -7.60 -1.53 3.38
N VAL A 96 -6.86 -1.46 4.50
CA VAL A 96 -7.27 -0.73 5.71
C VAL A 96 -7.45 0.75 5.41
N ASN A 97 -6.47 1.38 4.74
CA ASN A 97 -6.55 2.79 4.36
C ASN A 97 -7.77 3.08 3.51
N LYS A 98 -8.04 2.22 2.51
CA LYS A 98 -9.24 2.34 1.67
C LYS A 98 -10.52 2.23 2.49
N ALA A 99 -10.64 1.22 3.36
CA ALA A 99 -11.83 1.04 4.19
C ALA A 99 -12.04 2.19 5.19
N ILE A 100 -10.96 2.79 5.71
CA ILE A 100 -11.05 3.99 6.56
C ILE A 100 -11.62 5.16 5.76
N LEU A 101 -11.10 5.43 4.56
CA LEU A 101 -11.59 6.51 3.70
C LEU A 101 -13.08 6.30 3.36
N GLU A 102 -13.45 5.10 2.95
CA GLU A 102 -14.84 4.74 2.63
C GLU A 102 -15.77 4.93 3.84
N SER A 103 -15.34 4.52 5.03
CA SER A 103 -16.13 4.66 6.26
C SER A 103 -16.35 6.12 6.69
N ARG A 104 -15.48 7.04 6.24
CA ARG A 104 -15.58 8.48 6.46
C ARG A 104 -16.34 9.19 5.34
N GLY A 105 -16.82 8.46 4.33
CA GLY A 105 -17.45 9.03 3.13
C GLY A 105 -16.46 9.77 2.22
N GLU A 106 -15.16 9.63 2.46
CA GLU A 106 -14.12 10.23 1.62
C GLU A 106 -13.79 9.32 0.43
N ARG A 107 -13.53 9.91 -0.73
CA ARG A 107 -13.20 9.16 -1.94
C ARG A 107 -11.80 8.55 -1.78
N SER A 108 -11.65 7.29 -2.21
CA SER A 108 -10.37 6.57 -2.21
C SER A 108 -9.29 7.23 -3.07
N GLU A 109 -9.70 8.00 -4.08
CA GLU A 109 -8.81 8.78 -4.93
C GLU A 109 -8.66 10.21 -4.38
N ALA A 110 -7.41 10.60 -4.10
CA ALA A 110 -7.08 11.98 -3.74
C ALA A 110 -7.62 12.94 -4.82
N LYS A 111 -8.41 13.94 -4.41
CA LYS A 111 -9.03 14.93 -5.31
C LYS A 111 -8.02 15.57 -6.26
N ILE A 112 -6.77 15.72 -5.82
CA ILE A 112 -5.65 16.22 -6.62
C ILE A 112 -5.41 15.37 -7.88
N ARG A 113 -5.48 14.04 -7.81
CA ARG A 113 -5.29 13.18 -9.00
C ARG A 113 -6.39 13.40 -10.03
N GLN A 114 -7.63 13.59 -9.58
CA GLN A 114 -8.76 13.93 -10.46
C GLN A 114 -8.56 15.29 -11.12
N LEU A 115 -8.08 16.28 -10.37
CA LEU A 115 -7.79 17.61 -10.89
C LEU A 115 -6.65 17.59 -11.91
N VAL A 116 -5.58 16.83 -11.66
CA VAL A 116 -4.47 16.67 -12.61
C VAL A 116 -4.93 15.97 -13.89
N ARG A 117 -5.76 14.92 -13.80
CA ARG A 117 -6.35 14.27 -14.98
C ARG A 117 -7.28 15.20 -15.75
N ALA A 118 -8.14 15.94 -15.06
CA ALA A 118 -9.03 16.90 -15.70
C ALA A 118 -8.25 18.01 -16.41
N ARG A 119 -7.16 18.49 -15.80
CA ARG A 119 -6.25 19.49 -16.38
C ARG A 119 -5.57 18.96 -17.64
N THR A 120 -4.95 17.78 -17.56
CA THR A 120 -4.26 17.16 -18.71
C THR A 120 -5.22 16.87 -19.87
N TRP A 121 -6.45 16.45 -19.56
CA TRP A 121 -7.51 16.33 -20.57
C TRP A 121 -7.86 17.68 -21.21
N ALA A 122 -8.11 18.72 -20.40
CA ALA A 122 -8.45 20.06 -20.91
C ALA A 122 -7.34 20.68 -21.76
N GLU A 123 -6.07 20.50 -21.38
CA GLU A 123 -4.93 20.94 -22.19
C GLU A 123 -4.83 20.21 -23.53
N THR A 124 -5.07 18.90 -23.52
CA THR A 124 -5.05 18.09 -24.76
C THR A 124 -6.16 18.54 -25.70
N GLU A 125 -7.36 18.80 -25.18
CA GLU A 125 -8.50 19.31 -25.94
C GLU A 125 -8.28 20.74 -26.44
N ALA A 126 -7.65 21.61 -25.64
CA ALA A 126 -7.32 22.97 -26.06
C ALA A 126 -6.28 23.00 -27.18
N ARG A 127 -5.24 22.14 -27.10
CA ARG A 127 -4.23 21.98 -28.15
C ARG A 127 -4.83 21.40 -29.44
N SER A 128 -5.76 20.45 -29.34
CA SER A 128 -6.44 19.89 -30.52
C SER A 128 -7.35 20.94 -31.19
N ALA A 129 -7.99 21.81 -30.40
CA ALA A 129 -8.80 22.93 -30.87
C ALA A 129 -7.99 24.13 -31.40
N LYS A 130 -6.65 24.06 -31.41
CA LYS A 130 -5.72 25.13 -31.84
C LYS A 130 -5.92 26.45 -31.08
N VAL A 131 -6.34 26.38 -29.81
CA VAL A 131 -6.36 27.55 -28.93
C VAL A 131 -4.92 27.94 -28.61
N ASP A 132 -4.61 29.24 -28.69
CA ASP A 132 -3.29 29.76 -28.36
C ASP A 132 -3.00 29.50 -26.87
N MET A 133 -2.02 28.65 -26.60
CA MET A 133 -1.75 28.13 -25.25
C MET A 133 -0.24 27.98 -25.05
N PRO A 134 0.30 28.37 -23.87
CA PRO A 134 1.73 28.25 -23.59
C PRO A 134 2.22 26.79 -23.69
N PRO A 135 3.49 26.57 -24.10
CA PRO A 135 4.08 25.23 -24.15
C PRO A 135 4.14 24.57 -22.76
N GLU A 136 4.35 25.37 -21.71
CA GLU A 136 4.27 24.93 -20.32
C GLU A 136 3.28 25.80 -19.56
N LEU A 137 2.24 25.16 -19.01
CA LEU A 137 1.34 25.80 -18.09
C LEU A 137 1.85 25.50 -16.66
N PRO A 138 2.20 26.49 -15.84
CA PRO A 138 2.63 26.22 -14.46
C PRO A 138 1.47 25.64 -13.64
N ILE A 139 1.79 24.72 -12.72
CA ILE A 139 0.80 24.05 -11.87
C ILE A 139 0.43 24.94 -10.65
N GLY A 140 1.13 26.06 -10.44
CA GLY A 140 0.86 27.00 -9.35
C GLY A 140 1.22 26.45 -7.95
N LEU A 141 2.03 25.40 -7.90
CA LEU A 141 2.61 24.84 -6.66
C LEU A 141 4.00 25.43 -6.35
N GLU A 142 4.51 26.24 -7.26
CA GLU A 142 5.72 27.03 -7.07
C GLU A 142 5.38 28.11 -6.02
N ALA A 143 6.11 28.13 -4.90
CA ALA A 143 5.99 29.23 -3.95
C ALA A 143 6.25 30.54 -4.71
N GLU A 144 5.37 31.52 -4.52
CA GLU A 144 5.43 32.84 -5.15
C GLU A 144 6.78 33.51 -4.87
N GLY A 145 7.78 33.30 -5.74
CA GLY A 145 9.15 33.73 -5.44
C GLY A 145 10.22 33.38 -6.48
N GLY A 146 9.85 33.02 -7.71
CA GLY A 146 10.82 32.64 -8.75
C GLY A 146 10.46 33.21 -10.10
N ALA A 147 10.67 34.51 -10.30
CA ALA A 147 10.68 35.12 -11.63
C ALA A 147 11.83 34.50 -12.46
N HIS A 148 11.52 33.45 -13.22
CA HIS A 148 12.44 32.91 -14.21
C HIS A 148 12.45 33.86 -15.41
N ASN A 149 13.39 34.80 -15.40
CA ASN A 149 13.68 35.69 -16.51
C ASN A 149 14.20 34.86 -17.69
N GLY A 150 13.31 34.47 -18.61
CA GLY A 150 13.65 33.82 -19.86
C GLY A 150 14.39 34.79 -20.78
N GLY A 151 15.72 34.81 -20.69
CA GLY A 151 16.58 35.49 -21.64
C GLY A 151 16.53 34.81 -23.01
N ALA A 152 15.92 35.49 -23.98
CA ALA A 152 16.07 35.21 -25.41
C ALA A 152 17.21 36.09 -26.01
N PRO A 153 17.82 35.67 -27.13
CA PRO A 153 19.22 35.96 -27.45
C PRO A 153 19.41 37.33 -28.12
N SER A 154 20.44 38.06 -27.70
CA SER A 154 20.93 39.24 -28.42
C SER A 154 21.86 38.78 -29.54
N ASP A 155 21.37 38.88 -30.77
CA ASP A 155 22.13 38.74 -32.01
C ASP A 155 23.32 39.71 -32.00
N GLY A 156 24.53 39.15 -32.08
CA GLY A 156 25.78 39.91 -32.09
C GLY A 156 26.13 40.33 -33.51
N ASP A 157 25.70 41.53 -33.88
CA ASP A 157 26.04 42.20 -35.13
C ASP A 157 27.56 42.44 -35.22
N ALA A 158 28.19 41.80 -36.20
CA ALA A 158 29.62 41.91 -36.48
C ALA A 158 29.86 43.07 -37.44
N MET A 159 30.26 44.23 -36.91
CA MET A 159 30.80 45.34 -37.68
C MET A 159 31.98 45.97 -36.93
N VAL A 160 33.20 45.62 -37.34
CA VAL A 160 34.42 46.35 -36.97
C VAL A 160 35.01 46.89 -38.28
N SER A 161 35.10 48.23 -38.34
CA SER A 161 35.87 49.00 -39.33
C SER A 161 37.35 48.99 -39.00
#